data_AF-A0A392Q344-F1
#
_entry.id   AF-A0A392Q344-F1
#
_cell.length_a   1.000
_cell.length_b   1.000
_cell.length_c   1.000
_cell.angle_alpha   90.00
_cell.angle_beta   90.00
_cell.angle_gamma   90.00
#
_symmetry.space_group_name_H-M   'P 1'
#
loop_
_entity.id
_entity.type
_entity.pdbx_description
1 polymer ?
#
loop_
_entity_poly.entity_id
_entity_poly.type
_entity_poly.pdbx_seq_one_letter_code
_entity_poly.pdbx_strand_id
1 'polypeptide(L)'
;VGLLFFFSIFWGFFPLFNAIFAFPLDRPMLKKERSSGMYHLSSYYVARMVGDLPMELVLPTIFVTITYWMGGLKPSLVTFVLTLLIMLFNVLVSQGIGLALGAILMDVKQATTLASVTMGAVFSK
;
A
#
# COMPACT_ATOMS: atom_id res chain seq x y z
N VAL A 1 17.61 -4.39 -14.95
CA VAL A 1 16.76 -3.18 -14.88
C VAL A 1 15.27 -3.53 -14.81
N GLY A 2 14.75 -4.40 -15.69
CA GLY A 2 13.33 -4.80 -15.66
C GLY A 2 12.83 -5.39 -14.34
N LEU A 3 13.65 -6.18 -13.63
CA LEU A 3 13.29 -6.78 -12.35
C LEU A 3 12.98 -5.74 -11.26
N LEU A 4 13.80 -4.68 -11.16
CA LEU A 4 13.61 -3.61 -10.17
C LEU A 4 12.38 -2.74 -10.51
N PHE A 5 12.12 -2.51 -11.80
CA PHE A 5 10.92 -1.81 -12.24
C PHE A 5 9.65 -2.58 -11.90
N PHE A 6 9.65 -3.90 -12.09
CA PHE A 6 8.54 -4.77 -11.74
C PHE A 6 8.25 -4.74 -10.23
N PHE A 7 9.29 -4.76 -9.38
CA PHE A 7 9.13 -4.63 -7.93
C PHE A 7 8.43 -3.34 -7.52
N SER A 8 8.89 -2.20 -8.05
CA SER A 8 8.33 -0.89 -7.71
C SER A 8 6.87 -0.76 -8.12
N ILE A 9 6.48 -1.31 -9.28
CA ILE A 9 5.07 -1.28 -9.73
C ILE A 9 4.23 -2.22 -8.89
N PHE A 10 4.62 -3.48 -8.76
CA PHE A 10 3.82 -4.49 -8.06
C PHE A 10 3.54 -4.09 -6.61
N TRP A 11 4.59 -3.69 -5.89
CA TRP A 11 4.48 -3.26 -4.48
C TRP A 11 4.02 -1.82 -4.30
N GLY A 12 4.03 -1.00 -5.36
CA GLY A 12 3.43 0.33 -5.35
C GLY A 12 1.91 0.29 -5.52
N PHE A 13 1.39 -0.57 -6.39
CA PHE A 13 -0.05 -0.65 -6.69
C PHE A 13 -0.82 -1.55 -5.72
N PHE A 14 -0.24 -2.65 -5.25
CA PHE A 14 -0.92 -3.59 -4.36
C PHE A 14 -1.47 -2.95 -3.05
N PRO A 15 -0.64 -2.29 -2.21
CA PRO A 15 -1.11 -1.63 -1.00
C PRO A 15 -1.98 -0.40 -1.30
N LEU A 16 -1.72 0.30 -2.41
CA LEU A 16 -2.53 1.44 -2.87
C LEU A 16 -3.98 1.01 -3.10
N PHE A 17 -4.20 -0.09 -3.84
CA PHE A 17 -5.55 -0.59 -4.08
C PHE A 17 -6.21 -1.13 -2.81
N ASN A 18 -5.46 -1.85 -1.99
CA ASN A 18 -5.98 -2.36 -0.72
C ASN A 18 -6.50 -1.21 0.17
N ALA A 19 -5.72 -0.14 0.30
CA ALA A 19 -6.09 1.05 1.06
C ALA A 19 -7.30 1.81 0.48
N ILE A 20 -7.38 1.94 -0.85
CA ILE A 20 -8.51 2.60 -1.54
C ILE A 20 -9.83 1.84 -1.29
N PHE A 21 -9.80 0.51 -1.20
CA PHE A 21 -10.99 -0.31 -0.95
C PHE A 21 -11.33 -0.46 0.54
N ALA A 22 -10.33 -0.41 1.42
CA ALA A 22 -10.55 -0.46 2.87
C ALA A 22 -11.28 0.78 3.40
N PHE A 23 -10.90 1.97 2.92
CA PHE A 23 -11.43 3.24 3.47
C PHE A 23 -12.96 3.38 3.35
N PRO A 24 -13.61 3.05 2.22
CA PRO A 24 -15.07 3.14 2.12
C PRO A 24 -15.82 2.09 2.94
N LEU A 25 -15.23 0.92 3.19
CA LEU A 25 -15.80 -0.14 4.03
C LEU A 25 -15.83 0.28 5.51
N ASP A 26 -14.80 0.98 5.97
CA ASP A 26 -14.68 1.44 7.36
C ASP A 26 -15.41 2.77 7.63
N ARG A 27 -15.79 3.50 6.58
CA ARG A 27 -16.51 4.78 6.66
C ARG A 27 -17.80 4.77 7.51
N PRO A 28 -18.74 3.80 7.39
CA PRO A 28 -19.95 3.79 8.22
C PRO A 28 -19.65 3.63 9.71
N MET A 29 -18.59 2.88 10.06
CA MET A 29 -18.14 2.74 11.45
C MET A 29 -17.54 4.07 11.96
N LEU A 30 -16.71 4.73 11.15
CA LEU A 30 -16.13 6.04 11.45
C LEU A 30 -17.18 7.14 11.68
N LYS A 31 -18.27 7.16 10.88
CA LYS A 31 -19.39 8.10 11.10
C LYS A 31 -20.11 7.84 12.43
N LYS A 32 -20.25 6.57 12.83
CA LYS A 32 -20.91 6.15 14.07
C LYS A 32 -20.06 6.44 15.32
N GLU A 33 -18.74 6.30 15.21
CA GLU A 33 -17.80 6.68 16.27
C GLU A 33 -17.66 8.21 16.40
N ARG A 34 -17.74 8.95 15.29
CA ARG A 34 -17.74 10.42 15.32
C ARG A 34 -18.98 11.00 16.00
N SER A 35 -20.15 10.37 15.83
CA SER A 35 -21.39 10.82 16.50
C SER A 35 -21.41 10.50 18.00
N SER A 36 -20.53 9.61 18.48
CA SER A 36 -20.43 9.27 19.91
C SER A 36 -19.33 10.05 20.64
N GLY A 37 -18.53 10.88 19.94
CA GLY A 37 -17.56 11.79 20.57
C GLY A 37 -16.38 11.11 21.27
N MET A 38 -16.21 9.79 21.09
CA MET A 38 -15.31 8.97 21.92
C MET A 38 -13.88 8.83 21.37
N TYR A 39 -13.62 9.10 20.07
CA TYR A 39 -12.28 8.95 19.48
C TYR A 39 -11.92 9.99 18.40
N HIS A 40 -10.68 10.51 18.44
CA HIS A 40 -10.12 11.36 17.40
C HIS A 40 -9.75 10.55 16.15
N LEU A 41 -10.01 11.10 14.95
CA LEU A 41 -9.73 10.50 13.64
C LEU A 41 -8.28 10.02 13.49
N SER A 42 -7.33 10.72 14.12
CA SER A 42 -5.90 10.37 14.12
C SER A 42 -5.59 9.08 14.89
N SER A 43 -6.27 8.81 16.01
CA SER A 43 -6.07 7.57 16.78
C SER A 43 -6.54 6.34 16.01
N TYR A 44 -7.69 6.44 15.32
CA TYR A 44 -8.15 5.37 14.43
C TYR A 44 -7.17 5.12 13.28
N TYR A 45 -6.68 6.19 12.65
CA TYR A 45 -5.74 6.09 11.54
C TYR A 45 -4.41 5.46 11.94
N VAL A 46 -3.87 5.84 13.11
CA VAL A 46 -2.63 5.26 13.65
C VAL A 46 -2.85 3.81 14.08
N ALA A 47 -3.95 3.49 14.77
CA ALA A 47 -4.25 2.12 15.18
C ALA A 47 -4.43 1.19 13.98
N ARG A 48 -5.09 1.67 12.92
CA ARG A 48 -5.26 0.92 11.67
C ARG A 48 -3.93 0.71 10.95
N MET A 49 -3.13 1.78 10.80
CA MET A 49 -1.80 1.66 10.21
C MET A 49 -0.93 0.67 10.98
N VAL A 50 -0.92 0.73 12.31
CA VAL A 50 -0.13 -0.18 13.16
C VAL A 50 -0.66 -1.61 13.12
N GLY A 51 -1.98 -1.80 12.99
CA GLY A 51 -2.61 -3.11 12.86
C GLY A 51 -2.31 -3.80 11.52
N ASP A 52 -2.29 -3.03 10.43
CA ASP A 52 -2.04 -3.55 9.09
C ASP A 52 -0.53 -3.65 8.76
N LEU A 53 0.31 -2.86 9.44
CA LEU A 53 1.78 -2.81 9.28
C LEU A 53 2.47 -4.19 9.27
N PRO A 54 2.19 -5.11 10.21
CA PRO A 54 2.93 -6.37 10.29
C PRO A 54 2.68 -7.24 9.05
N MET A 55 1.43 -7.32 8.60
CA MET A 55 1.09 -8.07 7.39
C MET A 55 1.65 -7.40 6.13
N GLU A 56 1.53 -6.07 6.04
CA GLU A 56 2.03 -5.32 4.88
C GLU A 56 3.55 -5.28 4.76
N LEU A 57 4.31 -5.45 5.86
CA LEU A 57 5.77 -5.50 5.82
C LEU A 57 6.35 -6.92 5.67
N VAL A 58 5.65 -7.94 6.18
CA VAL A 58 6.11 -9.34 6.10
C VAL A 58 6.08 -9.86 4.65
N LEU A 59 5.00 -9.60 3.92
CA LEU A 59 4.86 -10.05 2.53
C LEU A 59 5.96 -9.51 1.58
N PRO A 60 6.26 -8.19 1.54
CA PRO A 60 7.34 -7.66 0.70
C PRO A 60 8.71 -8.12 1.17
N THR A 61 8.91 -8.32 2.48
CA THR A 61 10.18 -8.83 3.02
C THR A 61 10.48 -10.23 2.49
N ILE A 62 9.50 -11.15 2.54
CA ILE A 62 9.66 -12.51 2.02
C ILE A 62 9.90 -12.47 0.50
N PHE A 63 9.10 -11.68 -0.22
CA PHE A 63 9.21 -11.58 -1.66
C PHE A 63 10.57 -11.01 -2.12
N VAL A 64 11.03 -9.91 -1.52
CA VAL A 64 12.35 -9.32 -1.83
C VAL A 64 13.46 -10.30 -1.46
N THR A 65 13.36 -11.01 -0.33
CA THR A 65 14.35 -12.02 0.05
C THR A 65 14.48 -13.09 -1.02
N ILE A 66 13.38 -13.77 -1.39
CA ILE A 66 13.40 -14.83 -2.40
C ILE A 66 13.94 -14.32 -3.74
N THR A 67 13.40 -13.19 -4.21
CA THR A 67 13.69 -12.73 -5.56
C THR A 67 15.07 -12.09 -5.68
N TYR A 68 15.64 -11.55 -4.60
CA TYR A 68 17.01 -11.04 -4.57
C TYR A 68 18.04 -12.17 -4.76
N TRP A 69 17.83 -13.30 -4.07
CA TRP A 69 18.67 -14.48 -4.20
C TRP A 69 18.48 -15.17 -5.57
N MET A 70 17.24 -15.25 -6.07
CA MET A 70 16.97 -15.82 -7.40
C MET A 70 17.46 -14.95 -8.56
N GLY A 71 17.42 -13.62 -8.40
CA GLY A 71 17.83 -12.67 -9.43
C GLY A 71 19.36 -12.54 -9.59
N GLY A 72 20.15 -13.22 -8.75
CA GLY A 72 21.61 -13.16 -8.80
C GLY A 72 22.16 -11.73 -8.65
N LEU A 73 21.48 -10.88 -7.87
CA LEU A 73 21.96 -9.52 -7.61
C LEU A 73 23.27 -9.54 -6.83
N LYS A 74 23.98 -8.40 -6.82
CA LYS A 74 25.25 -8.24 -6.08
C LYS A 74 25.10 -8.80 -4.65
N PRO A 75 25.91 -9.79 -4.22
CA PRO A 75 25.78 -10.45 -2.91
C PRO A 75 26.35 -9.58 -1.78
N SER A 76 25.96 -8.31 -1.72
CA SER A 76 26.36 -7.35 -0.71
C SER A 76 25.20 -7.13 0.25
N LEU A 77 25.46 -7.36 1.53
CA LEU A 77 24.48 -7.23 2.61
C LEU A 77 23.93 -5.79 2.69
N VAL A 78 24.79 -4.80 2.41
CA VAL A 78 24.41 -3.38 2.35
C VAL A 78 23.40 -3.12 1.23
N THR A 79 23.64 -3.67 0.03
CA THR A 79 22.76 -3.49 -1.12
C THR A 79 21.41 -4.19 -0.92
N PHE A 80 21.41 -5.36 -0.28
CA PHE A 80 20.19 -6.07 0.11
C PHE A 80 19.35 -5.24 1.09
N VAL A 81 19.95 -4.78 2.19
CA VAL A 81 19.27 -3.98 3.21
C VAL A 81 18.72 -2.68 2.64
N LEU A 82 19.49 -1.98 1.80
CA LEU A 82 19.02 -0.76 1.14
C LEU A 82 17.82 -1.03 0.22
N THR A 83 17.87 -2.12 -0.55
CA THR A 83 16.76 -2.49 -1.46
C THR A 83 15.51 -2.86 -0.67
N LEU A 84 15.66 -3.62 0.42
CA LEU A 84 14.57 -3.96 1.32
C LEU A 84 13.96 -2.71 1.96
N LEU A 85 14.79 -1.79 2.45
CA LEU A 85 14.33 -0.53 3.05
C LEU A 85 13.56 0.31 2.03
N ILE A 86 14.09 0.50 0.81
CA ILE A 86 13.40 1.24 -0.25
C ILE A 86 12.04 0.63 -0.57
N MET A 87 11.96 -0.71 -0.61
CA MET A 87 10.70 -1.43 -0.85
C MET A 87 9.69 -1.22 0.29
N LEU A 88 10.11 -1.33 1.55
CA LEU A 88 9.21 -1.10 2.69
C LEU A 88 8.71 0.35 2.73
N PHE A 89 9.58 1.32 2.45
CA PHE A 89 9.17 2.72 2.33
C PHE A 89 8.18 2.94 1.18
N ASN A 90 8.38 2.27 0.05
CA ASN A 90 7.45 2.36 -1.09
C ASN A 90 6.05 1.86 -0.71
N VAL A 91 5.96 0.73 -0.01
CA VAL A 91 4.69 0.16 0.47
C VAL A 91 3.98 1.14 1.41
N LEU A 92 4.68 1.68 2.41
CA LEU A 92 4.10 2.63 3.36
C LEU A 92 3.61 3.93 2.68
N VAL A 93 4.38 4.47 1.74
CA VAL A 93 3.99 5.66 0.99
C VAL A 93 2.76 5.39 0.12
N SER A 94 2.75 4.26 -0.60
CA SER A 94 1.61 3.86 -1.43
C SER A 94 0.35 3.62 -0.61
N GLN A 95 0.46 2.99 0.57
CA GLN A 95 -0.66 2.79 1.48
C GLN A 95 -1.21 4.14 1.97
N GLY A 96 -0.35 5.07 2.37
CA GLY A 96 -0.74 6.42 2.79
C GLY A 96 -1.43 7.22 1.68
N ILE A 97 -0.91 7.14 0.46
CA ILE A 97 -1.55 7.76 -0.72
C ILE A 97 -2.90 7.10 -1.00
N GLY A 98 -3.01 5.78 -0.88
CA GLY A 98 -4.26 5.05 -1.10
C GLY A 98 -5.34 5.43 -0.10
N LEU A 99 -4.98 5.60 1.17
CA LEU A 99 -5.88 6.08 2.22
C LEU A 99 -6.32 7.53 1.95
N ALA A 100 -5.40 8.41 1.54
CA ALA A 100 -5.72 9.80 1.21
C ALA A 100 -6.66 9.90 -0.01
N LEU A 101 -6.40 9.11 -1.06
CA LEU A 101 -7.25 9.03 -2.24
C LEU A 101 -8.62 8.42 -1.91
N GLY A 102 -8.67 7.39 -1.07
CA GLY A 102 -9.93 6.81 -0.57
C GLY A 102 -10.76 7.80 0.24
N ALA A 103 -10.12 8.74 0.95
CA ALA A 103 -10.81 9.81 1.68
C ALA A 103 -11.38 10.91 0.76
N ILE A 104 -10.67 11.25 -0.31
CA ILE A 104 -11.09 12.25 -1.30
C ILE A 104 -12.20 11.69 -2.20
N LEU A 105 -12.04 10.45 -2.65
CA LEU A 105 -13.01 9.74 -3.48
C LEU A 105 -14.14 9.23 -2.57
N MET A 106 -15.06 10.13 -2.21
CA MET A 106 -16.20 9.85 -1.33
C MET A 106 -17.18 8.77 -1.85
N ASP A 107 -16.94 8.21 -3.03
CA ASP A 107 -17.78 7.22 -3.72
C ASP A 107 -16.97 6.02 -4.24
N VAL A 108 -17.31 4.82 -3.77
CA VAL A 108 -16.62 3.55 -4.09
C VAL A 108 -16.56 3.31 -5.58
N LYS A 109 -17.62 3.69 -6.30
CA LYS A 109 -17.72 3.55 -7.76
C LYS A 109 -16.67 4.37 -8.50
N GLN A 110 -16.37 5.58 -8.03
CA GLN A 110 -15.33 6.42 -8.66
C GLN A 110 -13.94 5.85 -8.40
N ALA A 111 -13.69 5.35 -7.19
CA ALA A 111 -12.44 4.69 -6.84
C ALA A 111 -12.19 3.41 -7.65
N THR A 112 -13.22 2.57 -7.85
CA THR A 112 -13.11 1.36 -8.70
C THR A 112 -12.86 1.73 -10.16
N THR A 113 -13.51 2.78 -10.65
CA THR A 113 -13.34 3.24 -12.05
C THR A 113 -11.95 3.81 -12.27
N LEU A 114 -11.44 4.63 -11.34
CA LEU A 114 -10.07 5.15 -11.39
C LEU A 114 -9.05 4.02 -11.30
N ALA A 115 -9.27 3.04 -10.42
CA ALA A 115 -8.43 1.86 -10.30
C ALA A 115 -8.33 1.06 -11.61
N SER A 116 -9.48 0.77 -12.23
CA SER A 116 -9.57 0.07 -13.50
C SER A 116 -8.93 0.86 -14.65
N VAL A 117 -9.11 2.18 -14.71
CA VAL A 117 -8.50 3.04 -15.73
C VAL A 117 -6.98 3.12 -15.55
N THR A 118 -6.49 3.21 -14.31
CA THR A 118 -5.05 3.29 -14.03
C THR A 118 -4.36 1.96 -14.33
N MET A 119 -4.97 0.83 -13.95
CA MET A 119 -4.47 -0.49 -14.36
C MET A 119 -4.51 -0.62 -15.89
N GLY A 120 -5.62 -0.29 -16.55
CA GLY A 120 -5.74 -0.34 -18.01
C GLY A 120 -4.70 0.50 -18.74
N ALA A 121 -4.37 1.69 -18.22
CA ALA A 121 -3.34 2.55 -18.79
C ALA A 121 -1.92 2.00 -18.60
N VAL A 122 -1.64 1.30 -17.50
CA VAL A 122 -0.34 0.66 -17.23
C VAL A 122 -0.14 -0.59 -18.11
N PHE A 123 -1.20 -1.33 -18.42
CA PHE A 123 -1.13 -2.51 -19.31
C PHE A 123 -1.22 -2.19 -20.81
N SER A 124 -1.60 -0.97 -21.18
CA SER A 124 -1.73 -0.54 -22.58
C SER A 124 -0.42 0.00 -23.20
N LYS A 125 0.70 0.00 -22.46
CA LYS A 125 2.03 0.37 -22.96
C LYS A 125 3.02 -0.77 -22.83
#